data_AF-A0A6N7Q7D3-F1
#
_entry.id   AF-A0A6N7Q7D3-F1
#
_cell.length_a   1.000
_cell.length_b   1.000
_cell.length_c   1.000
_cell.angle_alpha   90.00
_cell.angle_beta   90.00
_cell.angle_gamma   90.00
#
_symmetry.space_group_name_H-M   'P 1'
#
loop_
_entity.id
_entity.type
_entity.pdbx_description
1 polymer ?
#
loop_
_entity_poly.entity_id
_entity_poly.type
_entity_poly.pdbx_seq_one_letter_code
_entity_poly.pdbx_strand_id
1 'polypeptide(L)'
;MFKRMRLPAALLLAMLSAGCGPAPDRQTDTPSPAAKTDAPRANPPAAPADTFDGNRAMDVLQARLSADHAYPDLQCLGYAVEDGEGAASPAASAAAAPEAAAPASIEIAVREKHGDGCPGDPQTEPVRDRFRVERSGAIQWYDVVDGDFVEYAQWRQQQAGGGLP
;
A
#
# COMPACT_ATOMS: atom_id res chain seq x y z
N MET A 1 -8.35 43.07 -28.41
CA MET A 1 -9.74 43.52 -28.65
C MET A 1 -10.65 42.32 -28.66
N PHE A 2 -11.65 42.31 -27.76
CA PHE A 2 -12.92 41.53 -27.66
C PHE A 2 -12.92 40.01 -27.98
N LYS A 3 -13.58 39.11 -27.22
CA LYS A 3 -14.73 39.28 -26.32
C LYS A 3 -14.82 38.09 -25.37
N ARG A 4 -15.03 38.34 -24.08
CA ARG A 4 -15.51 37.37 -23.09
C ARG A 4 -17.02 37.19 -23.27
N MET A 5 -17.51 35.95 -23.23
CA MET A 5 -18.93 35.66 -23.01
C MET A 5 -19.07 34.77 -21.78
N ARG A 6 -19.62 35.36 -20.72
CA ARG A 6 -20.36 34.68 -19.64
C ARG A 6 -21.85 34.78 -20.00
N LEU A 7 -22.68 33.84 -19.56
CA LEU A 7 -23.99 34.07 -18.92
C LEU A 7 -24.64 32.70 -18.52
N PRO A 8 -25.69 32.67 -17.67
CA PRO A 8 -25.85 31.73 -16.56
C PRO A 8 -27.18 30.96 -16.64
N ALA A 9 -27.52 30.18 -15.60
CA ALA A 9 -28.79 30.27 -14.85
C ALA A 9 -29.04 28.98 -14.06
N ALA A 10 -29.07 29.13 -12.74
CA ALA A 10 -29.66 28.20 -11.80
C ALA A 10 -31.19 28.25 -11.86
N LEU A 11 -31.86 27.21 -11.33
CA LEU A 11 -33.07 27.29 -10.48
C LEU A 11 -33.45 25.87 -10.00
N LEU A 12 -33.28 25.53 -8.71
CA LEU A 12 -34.25 25.58 -7.57
C LEU A 12 -35.05 24.26 -7.39
N LEU A 13 -34.79 23.51 -6.30
CA LEU A 13 -35.54 23.41 -5.01
C LEU A 13 -36.79 22.49 -5.11
N ALA A 14 -37.26 21.70 -4.14
CA ALA A 14 -36.96 21.36 -2.74
C ALA A 14 -37.81 20.12 -2.37
N MET A 15 -37.68 19.60 -1.13
CA MET A 15 -38.73 19.08 -0.20
C MET A 15 -38.05 18.15 0.80
N LEU A 16 -37.63 18.62 1.99
CA LEU A 16 -38.33 18.60 3.28
C LEU A 16 -38.89 17.23 3.71
N SER A 17 -38.28 16.66 4.75
CA SER A 17 -38.96 15.79 5.71
C SER A 17 -38.38 16.08 7.10
N ALA A 18 -39.20 16.73 7.93
CA ALA A 18 -38.94 16.95 9.34
C ALA A 18 -39.45 15.75 10.15
N GLY A 19 -38.73 15.38 11.21
CA GLY A 19 -39.21 14.47 12.25
C GLY A 19 -38.59 14.84 13.59
N CYS A 20 -39.42 15.31 14.52
CA CYS A 20 -39.06 15.72 15.87
C CYS A 20 -39.36 14.61 16.91
N GLY A 21 -38.39 14.37 17.81
CA GLY A 21 -38.56 14.26 19.28
C GLY A 21 -38.62 12.85 19.90
N PRO A 22 -38.41 12.68 21.24
CA PRO A 22 -38.16 13.65 22.32
C PRO A 22 -36.81 13.47 23.07
N ALA A 23 -36.64 14.24 24.15
CA ALA A 23 -35.42 14.61 24.89
C ALA A 23 -35.06 13.65 26.08
N PRO A 24 -34.04 13.95 26.92
CA PRO A 24 -33.18 12.98 27.64
C PRO A 24 -33.79 12.43 28.92
N ASP A 25 -33.23 11.32 29.42
CA ASP A 25 -33.39 10.93 30.82
C ASP A 25 -32.07 10.56 31.50
N ARG A 26 -32.02 10.91 32.79
CA ARG A 26 -30.85 10.94 33.66
C ARG A 26 -30.53 9.57 34.25
N GLN A 27 -29.26 9.46 34.64
CA GLN A 27 -28.69 8.50 35.59
C GLN A 27 -29.62 8.17 36.77
N THR A 28 -29.65 6.89 37.14
CA THR A 28 -29.82 6.47 38.53
C THR A 28 -28.64 5.57 38.93
N ASP A 29 -28.12 5.91 40.11
CA ASP A 29 -27.02 5.31 40.86
C ASP A 29 -27.21 3.81 41.21
N THR A 30 -26.11 3.05 41.05
CA THR A 30 -25.37 2.10 41.95
C THR A 30 -26.05 1.55 43.25
N PRO A 31 -25.59 0.43 43.89
CA PRO A 31 -24.43 -0.43 43.62
C PRO A 31 -24.62 -1.97 43.80
N SER A 32 -23.71 -2.79 43.24
CA SER A 32 -23.03 -3.89 43.95
C SER A 32 -22.01 -4.62 43.05
N PRO A 33 -20.69 -4.58 43.33
CA PRO A 33 -19.78 -5.57 42.78
C PRO A 33 -19.47 -6.62 43.84
N ALA A 34 -19.92 -7.85 43.61
CA ALA A 34 -19.30 -9.01 44.22
C ALA A 34 -17.83 -9.03 43.79
N ALA A 35 -16.93 -8.85 44.77
CA ALA A 35 -15.50 -8.96 44.58
C ALA A 35 -15.16 -10.35 44.02
N LYS A 36 -14.85 -10.41 42.73
CA LYS A 36 -14.04 -11.47 42.17
C LYS A 36 -12.65 -10.90 42.03
N THR A 37 -11.70 -11.56 42.68
CA THR A 37 -10.27 -11.32 42.57
C THR A 37 -9.87 -11.24 41.09
N ASP A 38 -9.57 -10.03 40.62
CA ASP A 38 -8.96 -9.82 39.31
C ASP A 38 -7.55 -10.44 39.35
N ALA A 39 -7.37 -11.50 38.56
CA ALA A 39 -6.03 -11.95 38.20
C ALA A 39 -5.33 -10.82 37.43
N PRO A 40 -3.98 -10.70 37.50
CA PRO A 40 -3.28 -9.67 36.76
C PRO A 40 -3.65 -9.75 35.28
N ARG A 41 -4.37 -8.74 34.79
CA ARG A 41 -4.68 -8.60 33.37
C ARG A 41 -3.36 -8.41 32.66
N ALA A 42 -2.92 -9.44 31.94
CA ALA A 42 -1.83 -9.28 30.99
C ALA A 42 -2.20 -8.13 30.06
N ASN A 43 -1.36 -7.08 30.02
CA ASN A 43 -1.51 -6.04 29.02
C ASN A 43 -1.49 -6.73 27.65
N PRO A 44 -2.47 -6.49 26.77
CA PRO A 44 -2.34 -6.91 25.38
C PRO A 44 -1.03 -6.31 24.84
N PRO A 45 -0.26 -7.05 24.02
CA PRO A 45 0.92 -6.49 23.39
C PRO A 45 0.51 -5.17 22.71
N ALA A 46 1.30 -4.12 22.93
CA ALA A 46 1.11 -2.86 22.22
C ALA A 46 1.01 -3.17 20.72
N ALA A 47 -0.03 -2.66 20.06
CA ALA A 47 -0.14 -2.77 18.61
C ALA A 47 1.19 -2.32 17.99
N PRO A 48 1.76 -3.08 17.04
CA PRO A 48 3.04 -2.69 16.46
C PRO A 48 2.89 -1.27 15.90
N ALA A 49 3.75 -0.37 16.35
CA ALA A 49 3.91 0.95 15.73
C ALA A 49 4.12 0.76 14.22
N ASP A 50 3.68 1.73 13.41
CA ASP A 50 3.76 1.76 11.93
C ASP A 50 5.13 1.27 11.41
N THR A 51 5.28 -0.05 11.30
CA THR A 51 6.54 -0.69 10.98
C THR A 51 6.57 -0.82 9.48
N PHE A 52 7.64 -0.29 8.88
CA PHE A 52 7.85 -0.45 7.46
C PHE A 52 8.39 -1.86 7.20
N ASP A 53 7.48 -2.76 6.87
CA ASP A 53 7.74 -4.16 6.54
C ASP A 53 7.36 -4.49 5.09
N GLY A 54 7.59 -5.74 4.69
CA GLY A 54 7.33 -6.20 3.32
C GLY A 54 5.87 -6.09 2.89
N ASN A 55 4.93 -6.34 3.82
CA ASN A 55 3.49 -6.21 3.52
C ASN A 55 3.15 -4.74 3.28
N ARG A 56 3.65 -3.84 4.13
CA ARG A 56 3.41 -2.41 3.98
C ARG A 56 4.00 -1.87 2.68
N ALA A 57 5.21 -2.29 2.30
CA ALA A 57 5.82 -1.91 1.03
C ALA A 57 5.02 -2.43 -0.17
N MET A 58 4.54 -3.68 -0.10
CA MET A 58 3.72 -4.29 -1.14
C MET A 58 2.37 -3.58 -1.29
N ASP A 59 1.71 -3.22 -0.20
CA ASP A 59 0.46 -2.44 -0.23
C ASP A 59 0.67 -1.09 -0.93
N VAL A 60 1.76 -0.38 -0.61
CA VAL A 60 2.12 0.90 -1.24
C VAL A 60 2.31 0.73 -2.75
N LEU A 61 3.09 -0.27 -3.16
CA LEU A 61 3.35 -0.54 -4.57
C LEU A 61 2.08 -0.92 -5.33
N GLN A 62 1.31 -1.89 -4.81
CA GLN A 62 0.07 -2.35 -5.44
C GLN A 62 -0.95 -1.23 -5.57
N ALA A 63 -1.13 -0.43 -4.52
CA ALA A 63 -2.04 0.71 -4.54
C ALA A 63 -1.62 1.72 -5.63
N ARG A 64 -0.32 2.02 -5.73
CA ARG A 64 0.18 2.96 -6.74
C ARG A 64 0.00 2.44 -8.17
N LEU A 65 0.42 1.21 -8.44
CA LEU A 65 0.31 0.59 -9.77
C LEU A 65 -1.14 0.48 -10.21
N SER A 66 -2.04 0.16 -9.28
CA SER A 66 -3.49 0.10 -9.54
C SER A 66 -4.07 1.48 -9.85
N ALA A 67 -3.78 2.48 -9.03
CA ALA A 67 -4.27 3.85 -9.22
C ALA A 67 -3.83 4.44 -10.57
N ASP A 68 -2.58 4.18 -10.96
CA ASP A 68 -2.01 4.69 -12.19
C ASP A 68 -2.37 3.85 -13.43
N HIS A 69 -3.11 2.74 -13.26
CA HIS A 69 -3.35 1.73 -14.30
C HIS A 69 -2.04 1.38 -15.01
N ALA A 70 -1.01 1.10 -14.22
CA ALA A 70 0.36 1.01 -14.72
C ALA A 70 0.53 -0.15 -15.70
N TYR A 71 -0.32 -1.17 -15.57
CA TYR A 71 -0.39 -2.32 -16.45
C TYR A 71 -1.83 -2.58 -16.91
N PRO A 72 -2.03 -3.07 -18.15
CA PRO A 72 -3.36 -3.42 -18.65
C PRO A 72 -3.92 -4.71 -18.03
N ASP A 73 -3.07 -5.52 -17.42
CA ASP A 73 -3.32 -6.89 -16.99
C ASP A 73 -2.98 -7.09 -15.50
N LEU A 74 -3.26 -6.09 -14.65
CA LEU A 74 -2.96 -6.12 -13.21
C LEU A 74 -3.45 -7.40 -12.49
N GLN A 75 -4.54 -8.00 -12.93
CA GLN A 75 -5.08 -9.24 -12.38
C GLN A 75 -4.20 -10.48 -12.65
N CYS A 76 -3.27 -10.37 -13.60
CA CYS A 76 -2.31 -11.40 -13.98
C CYS A 76 -0.91 -11.15 -13.42
N LEU A 77 -0.81 -10.32 -12.38
CA LEU A 77 0.47 -10.06 -11.70
C LEU A 77 0.50 -10.61 -10.29
N GLY A 78 1.63 -11.24 -9.96
CA GLY A 78 2.06 -11.58 -8.61
C GLY A 78 3.14 -10.61 -8.12
N TYR A 79 3.30 -10.55 -6.79
CA TYR A 79 4.26 -9.67 -6.13
C TYR A 79 5.06 -10.51 -5.13
N ALA A 80 6.38 -10.39 -5.15
CA ALA A 80 7.26 -11.07 -4.22
C ALA A 80 8.30 -10.08 -3.71
N VAL A 81 8.42 -9.98 -2.38
CA VAL A 81 9.56 -9.29 -1.77
C VAL A 81 10.82 -10.05 -2.13
N GLU A 82 11.83 -9.33 -2.60
CA GLU A 82 13.15 -9.88 -2.83
C GLU A 82 14.05 -9.44 -1.68
N ASP A 83 14.58 -10.42 -0.96
CA ASP A 83 15.56 -10.20 0.09
C ASP A 83 16.85 -9.73 -0.59
N GLY A 84 17.02 -8.42 -0.71
CA GLY A 84 18.14 -7.85 -1.42
C GLY A 84 19.48 -8.28 -0.81
N GLU A 85 20.43 -8.70 -1.64
CA GLU A 85 21.87 -8.75 -1.35
C GLU A 85 22.50 -7.34 -1.18
N GLY A 86 21.67 -6.34 -0.83
CA GLY A 86 22.06 -5.04 -0.30
C GLY A 86 21.72 -4.86 1.19
N ALA A 87 21.00 -5.80 1.81
CA ALA A 87 20.99 -5.98 3.25
C ALA A 87 22.12 -6.96 3.58
N ALA A 88 23.15 -6.48 4.28
CA ALA A 88 24.29 -7.28 4.69
C ALA A 88 23.89 -8.71 5.10
N SER A 89 24.44 -9.72 4.41
CA SER A 89 24.21 -11.14 4.73
C SER A 89 24.51 -11.40 6.21
N PRO A 90 23.59 -11.99 7.01
CA PRO A 90 23.96 -12.57 8.28
C PRO A 90 24.48 -13.99 8.02
N ALA A 91 25.59 -14.11 7.31
CA ALA A 91 26.37 -15.35 7.23
C ALA A 91 27.64 -15.21 8.09
N ALA A 92 27.47 -14.91 9.38
CA ALA A 92 28.47 -15.21 10.41
C ALA A 92 27.89 -15.02 11.81
N SER A 93 28.01 -16.08 12.61
CA SER A 93 27.98 -16.10 14.09
C SER A 93 26.63 -15.99 14.80
N ALA A 94 26.24 -17.13 15.36
CA ALA A 94 25.44 -17.21 16.57
C ALA A 94 26.14 -16.42 17.70
N ALA A 95 25.73 -15.18 17.89
CA ALA A 95 25.81 -14.43 19.14
C ALA A 95 24.74 -13.34 19.04
N ALA A 96 23.89 -13.24 20.06
CA ALA A 96 22.70 -12.40 20.10
C ALA A 96 22.89 -11.04 19.38
N ALA A 97 22.30 -10.91 18.20
CA ALA A 97 22.31 -9.67 17.43
C ALA A 97 21.35 -8.65 18.07
N PRO A 98 21.67 -7.35 18.06
CA PRO A 98 20.70 -6.32 18.43
C PRO A 98 19.50 -6.40 17.48
N GLU A 99 18.30 -6.03 17.95
CA GLU A 99 17.10 -5.91 17.11
C GLU A 99 17.48 -5.30 15.75
N ALA A 100 17.33 -6.08 14.68
CA ALA A 100 17.65 -5.63 13.34
C ALA A 100 16.80 -4.39 13.04
N ALA A 101 17.46 -3.24 12.87
CA ALA A 101 16.76 -2.02 12.49
C ALA A 101 15.99 -2.27 11.18
N ALA A 102 14.73 -1.84 11.14
CA ALA A 102 13.89 -2.02 9.97
C ALA A 102 14.59 -1.48 8.70
N PRO A 103 14.43 -2.15 7.54
CA PRO A 103 15.11 -1.76 6.31
C PRO A 103 14.65 -0.37 5.85
N ALA A 104 15.55 0.41 5.25
CA ALA A 104 15.23 1.74 4.72
C ALA A 104 14.36 1.66 3.44
N SER A 105 14.50 0.56 2.70
CA SER A 105 13.75 0.24 1.50
C SER A 105 13.57 -1.27 1.34
N ILE A 106 12.55 -1.67 0.61
CA ILE A 106 12.22 -3.06 0.32
C ILE A 106 12.08 -3.22 -1.19
N GLU A 107 12.76 -4.21 -1.75
CA GLU A 107 12.70 -4.54 -3.17
C GLU A 107 11.61 -5.57 -3.43
N ILE A 108 10.86 -5.38 -4.51
CA ILE A 108 9.70 -6.18 -4.86
C ILE A 108 9.77 -6.51 -6.35
N ALA A 109 9.77 -7.80 -6.67
CA ALA A 109 9.55 -8.28 -8.02
C ALA A 109 8.06 -8.33 -8.33
N VAL A 110 7.68 -7.73 -9.45
CA VAL A 110 6.38 -7.93 -10.11
C VAL A 110 6.56 -9.07 -11.11
N ARG A 111 5.77 -10.13 -10.96
CA ARG A 111 5.86 -11.35 -11.75
C ARG A 111 4.59 -11.58 -12.54
N GLU A 112 4.70 -12.15 -13.73
CA GLU A 112 3.54 -12.59 -14.48
C GLU A 112 3.03 -13.90 -13.88
N LYS A 113 1.74 -13.92 -13.51
CA LYS A 113 1.02 -15.13 -13.12
C LYS A 113 0.43 -15.74 -14.38
N HIS A 114 0.63 -17.03 -14.57
CA HIS A 114 0.02 -17.80 -15.65
C HIS A 114 -1.00 -18.80 -15.09
N GLY A 115 -2.06 -19.09 -15.85
CA GLY A 115 -3.19 -19.90 -15.38
C GLY A 115 -4.36 -19.06 -14.85
N ASP A 116 -5.46 -19.70 -14.44
CA ASP A 116 -6.70 -19.04 -13.99
C ASP A 116 -7.25 -17.96 -14.96
N GLY A 117 -7.02 -18.14 -16.26
CA GLY A 117 -7.41 -17.18 -17.31
C GLY A 117 -6.32 -16.17 -17.70
N CYS A 118 -5.16 -16.18 -17.04
CA CYS A 118 -3.98 -15.44 -17.45
C CYS A 118 -3.13 -16.25 -18.45
N PRO A 119 -2.77 -15.66 -19.61
CA PRO A 119 -2.04 -16.35 -20.67
C PRO A 119 -0.60 -16.66 -20.25
N GLY A 120 0.04 -17.65 -20.88
CA GLY A 120 1.44 -18.01 -20.63
C GLY A 120 1.61 -19.47 -20.22
N ASP A 121 2.86 -19.88 -19.99
CA ASP A 121 3.18 -21.23 -19.51
C ASP A 121 2.96 -21.32 -17.98
N PRO A 122 2.01 -22.14 -17.49
CA PRO A 122 1.72 -22.29 -16.06
C PRO A 122 2.90 -22.82 -15.22
N GLN A 123 3.99 -23.28 -15.83
CA GLN A 123 5.20 -23.71 -15.13
C GLN A 123 6.23 -22.57 -14.97
N THR A 124 5.86 -21.35 -15.37
CA THR A 124 6.74 -20.18 -15.32
C THR A 124 6.04 -19.00 -14.65
N GLU A 125 6.81 -18.21 -13.90
CA GLU A 125 6.38 -16.95 -13.28
C GLU A 125 7.49 -15.90 -13.47
N PRO A 126 7.69 -15.42 -14.72
CA PRO A 126 8.79 -14.53 -15.05
C PRO A 126 8.67 -13.20 -14.31
N VAL A 127 9.82 -12.61 -13.95
CA VAL A 127 9.86 -11.24 -13.41
C VAL A 127 9.63 -10.28 -14.57
N ARG A 128 8.57 -9.49 -14.48
CA ARG A 128 8.27 -8.44 -15.45
C ARG A 128 9.02 -7.15 -15.14
N ASP A 129 8.98 -6.75 -13.87
CA ASP A 129 9.63 -5.53 -13.38
C ASP A 129 10.09 -5.71 -11.93
N ARG A 130 11.03 -4.86 -11.50
CA ARG A 130 11.47 -4.77 -10.11
C ARG A 130 11.27 -3.34 -9.63
N PHE A 131 10.78 -3.20 -8.40
CA PHE A 131 10.60 -1.91 -7.75
C PHE A 131 11.28 -1.89 -6.41
N ARG A 132 11.77 -0.72 -6.02
CA ARG A 132 12.23 -0.45 -4.65
C ARG A 132 11.24 0.52 -4.03
N VAL A 133 10.68 0.14 -2.89
CA VAL A 133 9.80 0.99 -2.09
C VAL A 133 10.57 1.44 -0.87
N GLU A 134 10.66 2.74 -0.65
CA GLU A 134 11.28 3.31 0.54
C GLU A 134 10.27 3.44 1.69
N ARG A 135 10.78 3.52 2.92
CA ARG A 135 9.96 3.88 4.10
C ARG A 135 9.19 5.19 3.93
N SER A 136 9.73 6.11 3.14
CA SER A 136 9.10 7.39 2.79
C SER A 136 7.83 7.22 1.94
N GLY A 137 7.63 6.04 1.35
CA GLY A 137 6.62 5.77 0.32
C GLY A 137 7.07 6.13 -1.09
N ALA A 138 8.32 6.61 -1.27
CA ALA A 138 8.89 6.77 -2.59
C ALA A 138 9.04 5.41 -3.28
N ILE A 139 8.78 5.37 -4.58
CA ILE A 139 8.87 4.17 -5.40
C ILE A 139 9.88 4.46 -6.51
N GLN A 140 10.81 3.52 -6.68
CA GLN A 140 11.76 3.52 -7.78
C GLN A 140 11.56 2.23 -8.60
N TRP A 141 11.85 2.30 -9.89
CA TRP A 141 11.78 1.17 -10.83
C TRP A 141 13.19 0.80 -11.28
N TYR A 142 13.49 -0.48 -11.38
CA TYR A 142 14.79 -0.96 -11.85
C TYR A 142 14.90 -0.84 -13.37
N ASP A 143 15.75 0.06 -13.84
CA ASP A 143 16.08 0.21 -15.25
C ASP A 143 17.15 -0.82 -15.63
N VAL A 144 16.79 -1.78 -16.47
CA VAL A 144 17.70 -2.84 -16.94
C VAL A 144 18.79 -2.32 -17.87
N VAL A 145 18.58 -1.17 -18.51
CA VAL A 145 19.57 -0.56 -19.42
C VAL A 145 20.70 0.06 -18.61
N ASP A 146 20.33 0.83 -17.60
CA ASP A 146 21.29 1.52 -16.73
C ASP A 146 21.78 0.62 -15.58
N GLY A 147 21.07 -0.47 -15.29
CA GLY A 147 21.39 -1.41 -14.21
C GLY A 147 21.17 -0.83 -12.82
N ASP A 148 20.28 0.15 -12.68
CA ASP A 148 20.02 0.87 -11.43
C ASP A 148 18.54 1.24 -11.27
N PHE A 149 18.16 1.64 -10.07
CA PHE A 149 16.83 2.13 -9.76
C PHE A 149 16.67 3.60 -10.13
N VAL A 150 15.65 3.91 -10.93
CA VAL A 150 15.27 5.27 -11.32
C VAL A 150 13.90 5.64 -10.74
N GLU A 151 13.58 6.92 -10.75
CA GLU A 151 12.30 7.42 -10.22
C GLU A 151 11.10 6.82 -10.96
N TYR A 152 10.07 6.40 -10.23
CA TYR A 152 8.86 5.82 -10.80
C TYR A 152 8.18 6.73 -11.84
N ALA A 153 8.23 8.05 -11.66
CA ALA A 153 7.67 9.01 -12.61
C ALA A 153 8.40 8.98 -13.96
N GLN A 154 9.71 8.75 -13.96
CA GLN A 154 10.50 8.59 -15.19
C GLN A 154 10.05 7.31 -15.93
N TRP A 155 9.93 6.19 -15.21
CA TRP A 155 9.39 4.95 -15.80
C TRP A 155 7.99 5.14 -16.39
N ARG A 156 7.07 5.83 -15.71
CA ARG A 156 5.73 6.11 -16.24
C ARG A 156 5.74 6.92 -17.53
N GLN A 157 6.65 7.90 -17.64
CA GLN A 157 6.80 8.67 -18.86
C GLN A 157 7.34 7.81 -20.00
N GLN A 158 8.27 6.90 -19.73
CA GLN A 158 8.78 5.94 -20.71
C GLN A 158 7.67 5.00 -21.20
N GLN A 159 6.87 4.43 -20.30
CA GLN A 159 5.74 3.55 -20.64
C GLN A 159 4.63 4.28 -21.43
N ALA A 160 4.39 5.57 -21.14
CA ALA A 160 3.38 6.36 -21.85
C ALA A 160 3.87 6.89 -23.20
N GLY A 161 5.17 7.17 -23.34
CA GLY A 161 5.80 7.69 -24.56
C GLY A 161 6.29 6.60 -25.52
N GLY A 162 6.44 5.37 -25.02
CA GLY A 162 7.01 4.25 -25.74
C GLY A 162 6.05 3.07 -25.80
N GLY A 163 5.14 3.09 -26.78
CA GLY A 163 5.02 1.86 -27.56
C GLY A 163 6.43 1.52 -28.03
N LEU A 164 6.93 0.33 -27.67
CA LEU A 164 8.19 -0.20 -28.18
C LEU A 164 8.30 0.12 -29.69
N PRO A 165 9.47 0.55 -30.22
CA PRO A 165 9.70 0.40 -31.65
C PRO A 165 9.53 -1.05 -32.09
#